data_AF-A0A412HAZ9-F1
#
_entry.id   AF-A0A412HAZ9-F1
#
_cell.length_a   1.000
_cell.length_b   1.000
_cell.length_c   1.000
_cell.angle_alpha   90.00
_cell.angle_beta   90.00
_cell.angle_gamma   90.00
#
_symmetry.space_group_name_H-M   'P 1'
#
loop_
_entity.id
_entity.type
_entity.pdbx_description
1 polymer ?
#
loop_
_entity_poly.entity_id
_entity_poly.type
_entity_poly.pdbx_seq_one_letter_code
_entity_poly.pdbx_strand_id
1 'polypeptide(L)'
;MKLIRLLPILLVIGLSCLTSCQKEEIPSADNERTLFMYLPWSTNLTSYFYQNIEDMEDAISRRGLDKERVLVFLSTSSTEAELFEITVNNGICTRQILKEYTRPAFTTEEGLTGILNDMKSFASAKTYSLIVGCHGMGWLPVAQSKARATTKPRYHWEYSHTPSIQRMDGYSPVIFYDFGDYVRALCGNDAEQLTQFETLLEQVVPYKAHTEKYFTAARGPLPIEHYSGITTSAPSTNSLASSYSQTSWYLATH
;
A
#
# COMPACT_ATOMS: atom_id res chain seq x y z
N MET A 1 5.90 -11.37 -75.26
CA MET A 1 6.21 -10.98 -73.87
C MET A 1 5.34 -9.81 -73.45
N LYS A 2 4.30 -10.04 -72.63
CA LYS A 2 3.73 -9.11 -71.65
C LYS A 2 2.59 -9.82 -70.88
N LEU A 3 2.97 -10.19 -69.66
CA LEU A 3 2.25 -10.60 -68.46
C LEU A 3 0.76 -10.99 -68.48
N ILE A 4 0.55 -12.25 -68.11
CA ILE A 4 -0.63 -12.84 -67.49
C ILE A 4 -0.87 -12.18 -66.12
N ARG A 5 -2.08 -11.66 -65.86
CA ARG A 5 -2.53 -11.32 -64.50
C ARG A 5 -3.43 -12.45 -63.99
N LEU A 6 -2.85 -13.30 -63.13
CA LEU A 6 -3.55 -14.28 -62.32
C LEU A 6 -4.32 -13.56 -61.21
N LEU A 7 -5.64 -13.74 -61.18
CA LEU A 7 -6.51 -13.42 -60.05
C LEU A 7 -6.61 -14.69 -59.18
N PRO A 8 -6.29 -14.69 -57.88
CA PRO A 8 -6.71 -15.76 -56.99
C PRO A 8 -7.95 -15.32 -56.22
N ILE A 9 -9.08 -15.96 -56.52
CA ILE A 9 -10.14 -16.20 -55.56
C ILE A 9 -9.60 -17.25 -54.59
N LEU A 10 -9.40 -16.90 -53.31
CA LEU A 10 -9.26 -17.90 -52.26
C LEU A 10 -9.83 -17.40 -50.92
N LEU A 11 -10.89 -18.10 -50.51
CA LEU A 11 -11.27 -18.46 -49.15
C LEU A 11 -11.56 -17.35 -48.12
N VAL A 12 -12.86 -17.08 -48.00
CA VAL A 12 -13.55 -16.94 -46.72
C VAL A 12 -13.14 -18.09 -45.80
N ILE A 13 -12.46 -17.79 -44.69
CA ILE A 13 -12.45 -18.51 -43.39
C ILE A 13 -11.67 -17.61 -42.41
N GLY A 14 -12.27 -17.27 -41.26
CA GLY A 14 -11.59 -16.57 -40.18
C GLY A 14 -12.34 -15.40 -39.55
N LEU A 15 -13.66 -15.28 -39.74
CA LEU A 15 -14.50 -14.39 -38.93
C LEU A 15 -15.02 -15.16 -37.72
N SER A 16 -14.16 -15.46 -36.75
CA SER A 16 -14.54 -16.01 -35.45
C SER A 16 -13.41 -15.81 -34.44
N CYS A 17 -13.77 -15.32 -33.26
CA CYS A 17 -12.92 -15.16 -32.06
C CYS A 17 -12.17 -13.84 -31.89
N LEU A 18 -12.89 -12.71 -31.84
CA LEU A 18 -12.52 -11.57 -30.98
C LEU A 18 -13.79 -10.99 -30.31
N THR A 19 -14.46 -11.81 -29.50
CA THR A 19 -15.49 -11.34 -28.56
C THR A 19 -15.10 -11.76 -27.15
N SER A 20 -14.19 -11.03 -26.52
CA SER A 20 -14.07 -11.00 -25.06
C SER A 20 -13.31 -9.75 -24.60
N CYS A 21 -13.95 -8.61 -24.81
CA CYS A 21 -13.84 -7.50 -23.87
C CYS A 21 -15.27 -7.14 -23.55
N GLN A 22 -15.90 -7.93 -22.66
CA GLN A 22 -17.00 -7.38 -21.88
C GLN A 22 -16.37 -6.32 -20.98
N LYS A 23 -16.37 -5.08 -21.48
CA LYS A 23 -16.24 -3.93 -20.61
C LYS A 23 -17.48 -4.01 -19.72
N GLU A 24 -17.31 -4.38 -18.46
CA GLU A 24 -18.38 -4.24 -17.48
C GLU A 24 -18.90 -2.81 -17.61
N GLU A 25 -20.16 -2.66 -18.03
CA GLU A 25 -20.83 -1.38 -18.05
C GLU A 25 -21.03 -0.97 -16.60
N ILE A 26 -20.02 -0.31 -16.03
CA ILE A 26 -20.14 0.36 -14.75
C ILE A 26 -21.18 1.48 -14.98
N PRO A 27 -22.33 1.47 -14.28
CA PRO A 27 -23.33 2.52 -14.43
C PRO A 27 -22.69 3.89 -14.27
N SER A 28 -23.14 4.86 -15.08
CA SER A 28 -22.71 6.26 -14.99
C SER A 28 -22.79 6.73 -13.54
N ALA A 29 -21.62 6.85 -12.89
CA ALA A 29 -21.57 7.23 -11.50
C ALA A 29 -21.95 8.71 -11.34
N ASP A 30 -23.06 8.98 -10.66
CA ASP A 30 -23.41 10.33 -10.18
C ASP A 30 -22.46 10.79 -9.04
N ASN A 31 -21.76 9.83 -8.42
CA ASN A 31 -20.80 10.03 -7.35
C ASN A 31 -19.41 10.39 -7.89
N GLU A 32 -18.78 11.44 -7.34
CA GLU A 32 -17.44 11.88 -7.76
C GLU A 32 -16.36 11.00 -7.12
N ARG A 33 -16.54 10.62 -5.85
CA ARG A 33 -15.54 9.86 -5.09
C ARG A 33 -16.14 8.79 -4.18
N THR A 34 -15.57 7.59 -4.21
CA THR A 34 -15.78 6.59 -3.15
C THR A 34 -14.51 6.45 -2.33
N LEU A 35 -14.61 6.72 -1.02
CA LEU A 35 -13.59 6.36 -0.04
C LEU A 35 -13.90 4.97 0.49
N PHE A 36 -12.95 4.06 0.35
CA PHE A 36 -13.04 2.72 0.90
C PHE A 36 -12.07 2.54 2.06
N MET A 37 -12.60 2.33 3.27
CA MET A 37 -11.84 1.96 4.45
C MET A 37 -11.79 0.43 4.54
N TYR A 38 -10.63 -0.15 4.28
CA TYR A 38 -10.39 -1.59 4.29
C TYR A 38 -9.66 -1.99 5.57
N LEU A 39 -10.39 -2.64 6.48
CA LEU A 39 -9.97 -2.99 7.83
C LEU A 39 -10.05 -4.51 8.03
N PRO A 40 -9.12 -5.28 7.41
CA PRO A 40 -9.10 -6.74 7.53
C PRO A 40 -8.74 -7.20 8.94
N TRP A 41 -8.86 -8.51 9.20
CA TRP A 41 -8.54 -9.07 10.50
C TRP A 41 -7.10 -8.77 10.93
N SER A 42 -6.96 -8.10 12.07
CA SER A 42 -5.70 -7.55 12.57
C SER A 42 -5.25 -8.16 13.90
N THR A 43 -5.93 -9.22 14.36
CA THR A 43 -5.78 -9.87 15.67
C THR A 43 -6.15 -8.99 16.86
N ASN A 44 -5.46 -7.88 17.07
CA ASN A 44 -5.56 -7.06 18.28
C ASN A 44 -5.80 -5.57 18.00
N LEU A 45 -6.08 -5.18 16.74
CA LEU A 45 -6.36 -3.78 16.40
C LEU A 45 -7.86 -3.47 16.24
N THR A 46 -8.74 -4.47 16.34
CA THR A 46 -10.18 -4.31 16.06
C THR A 46 -10.84 -3.21 16.89
N SER A 47 -10.50 -3.06 18.17
CA SER A 47 -11.04 -1.97 19.01
C SER A 47 -10.63 -0.58 18.51
N TYR A 48 -9.41 -0.43 17.99
CA TYR A 48 -8.94 0.82 17.42
C TYR A 48 -9.60 1.12 16.08
N PHE A 49 -9.95 0.09 15.31
CA PHE A 49 -10.72 0.26 14.08
C PHE A 49 -12.12 0.81 14.36
N TYR A 50 -12.80 0.35 15.41
CA TYR A 50 -14.06 0.96 15.82
C TYR A 50 -13.90 2.44 16.18
N GLN A 51 -12.86 2.80 16.93
CA GLN A 51 -12.57 4.22 17.21
C GLN A 51 -12.30 5.02 15.93
N ASN A 52 -11.52 4.47 14.97
CA ASN A 52 -11.27 5.17 13.71
C ASN A 52 -12.53 5.38 12.87
N ILE A 53 -13.48 4.44 12.92
CA ILE A 53 -14.79 4.58 12.27
C ILE A 53 -15.60 5.67 12.97
N GLU A 54 -15.63 5.69 14.31
CA GLU A 54 -16.32 6.73 15.08
C GLU A 54 -15.75 8.13 14.81
N ASP A 55 -14.42 8.26 14.74
CA ASP A 55 -13.75 9.52 14.41
C ASP A 55 -14.09 9.99 12.98
N MET A 56 -14.20 9.04 12.03
CA MET A 56 -14.66 9.32 10.67
C MET A 56 -16.12 9.77 10.64
N GLU A 57 -17.00 9.10 11.39
CA GLU A 57 -18.41 9.48 11.54
C GLU A 57 -18.55 10.87 12.15
N ASP A 58 -17.75 11.20 13.16
CA ASP A 58 -17.71 12.53 13.76
C ASP A 58 -17.26 13.61 12.74
N ALA A 59 -16.23 13.34 11.93
CA ALA A 59 -15.83 14.26 10.87
C ALA A 59 -16.94 14.45 9.80
N ILE A 60 -17.59 13.36 9.39
CA ILE A 60 -18.70 13.38 8.43
C ILE A 60 -19.92 14.11 9.01
N SER A 61 -20.23 13.93 10.30
CA SER A 61 -21.37 14.57 10.96
C SER A 61 -21.29 16.10 10.91
N ARG A 62 -20.06 16.65 11.01
CA ARG A 62 -19.81 18.10 11.04
C ARG A 62 -19.78 18.73 9.65
N ARG A 63 -19.21 18.02 8.65
CA ARG A 63 -18.99 18.54 7.29
C ARG A 63 -20.09 18.14 6.31
N GLY A 64 -20.69 16.98 6.50
CA GLY A 64 -21.48 16.28 5.50
C GLY A 64 -20.62 15.54 4.46
N LEU A 65 -21.29 15.04 3.43
CA LEU A 65 -20.70 14.45 2.23
C LEU A 65 -21.24 15.21 1.01
N ASP A 66 -20.37 15.52 0.05
CA ASP A 66 -20.73 16.18 -1.20
C ASP A 66 -20.27 15.33 -2.39
N LYS A 67 -21.21 14.60 -2.99
CA LYS A 67 -20.94 13.61 -4.06
C LYS A 67 -19.78 12.68 -3.72
N GLU A 68 -19.76 12.28 -2.44
CA GLU A 68 -18.80 11.34 -1.88
C GLU A 68 -19.58 10.21 -1.19
N ARG A 69 -19.01 9.00 -1.23
CA ARG A 69 -19.52 7.84 -0.48
C ARG A 69 -18.39 7.21 0.31
N VAL A 70 -18.70 6.76 1.54
CA VAL A 70 -17.73 6.17 2.45
C VAL A 70 -18.16 4.76 2.79
N LEU A 71 -17.45 3.78 2.26
CA LEU A 71 -17.68 2.36 2.51
C LEU A 71 -16.59 1.82 3.43
N VAL A 72 -16.98 0.95 4.35
CA VAL A 72 -16.09 0.32 5.31
C VAL A 72 -16.24 -1.19 5.20
N PHE A 73 -15.14 -1.87 4.87
CA PHE A 73 -15.00 -3.30 5.09
C PHE A 73 -14.32 -3.51 6.44
N LEU A 74 -14.96 -4.22 7.36
CA LEU A 74 -14.44 -4.49 8.69
C LEU A 74 -14.53 -5.98 9.00
N SER A 75 -13.39 -6.62 9.28
CA SER A 75 -13.39 -7.97 9.86
C SER A 75 -13.70 -7.92 11.36
N THR A 76 -14.87 -8.43 11.73
CA THR A 76 -15.31 -8.53 13.14
C THR A 76 -14.65 -9.71 13.86
N SER A 77 -14.21 -10.72 13.10
CA SER A 77 -13.40 -11.83 13.60
C SER A 77 -12.42 -12.33 12.52
N SER A 78 -11.68 -13.40 12.80
CA SER A 78 -10.83 -14.05 11.79
C SER A 78 -11.62 -14.70 10.65
N THR A 79 -12.93 -14.89 10.82
CA THR A 79 -13.79 -15.58 9.84
C THR A 79 -15.03 -14.80 9.46
N GLU A 80 -15.35 -13.68 10.09
CA GLU A 80 -16.52 -12.88 9.75
C GLU A 80 -16.10 -11.45 9.44
N ALA A 81 -16.76 -10.84 8.45
CA ALA A 81 -16.59 -9.43 8.12
C ALA A 81 -17.90 -8.82 7.62
N GLU A 82 -17.97 -7.50 7.65
CA GLU A 82 -19.10 -6.72 7.16
C GLU A 82 -18.58 -5.66 6.20
N LEU A 83 -19.34 -5.40 5.14
CA LEU A 83 -19.24 -4.21 4.31
C LEU A 83 -20.46 -3.35 4.58
N PHE A 84 -20.23 -2.12 5.03
CA PHE A 84 -21.29 -1.16 5.30
C PHE A 84 -20.93 0.23 4.76
N GLU A 85 -21.95 1.05 4.54
CA GLU A 85 -21.80 2.45 4.18
C GLU A 85 -22.08 3.34 5.40
N ILE A 86 -21.25 4.36 5.57
CA ILE A 86 -21.54 5.47 6.48
C ILE A 86 -22.37 6.49 5.70
N THR A 87 -23.65 6.61 6.06
CA THR A 87 -24.55 7.65 5.51
C THR A 87 -24.74 8.76 6.52
N VAL A 88 -25.10 9.96 6.08
CA VAL A 88 -25.36 11.10 6.95
C VAL A 88 -26.65 11.82 6.56
N ASN A 89 -27.50 12.10 7.55
CA ASN A 89 -28.71 12.90 7.38
C ASN A 89 -28.83 13.89 8.55
N ASN A 90 -28.89 15.19 8.25
CA ASN A 90 -28.95 16.26 9.25
C ASN A 90 -27.88 16.14 10.36
N GLY A 91 -26.65 15.79 9.96
CA GLY A 91 -25.53 15.61 10.89
C GLY A 91 -25.56 14.31 11.70
N ILE A 92 -26.53 13.41 11.46
CA ILE A 92 -26.60 12.11 12.12
C ILE A 92 -26.05 11.05 11.17
N CYS A 93 -24.95 10.41 11.57
CA CYS A 93 -24.38 9.29 10.84
C CYS A 93 -25.12 7.99 11.15
N THR A 94 -25.32 7.15 10.13
CA THR A 94 -25.81 5.77 10.31
C THR A 94 -24.97 4.80 9.48
N ARG A 95 -24.79 3.58 9.99
CA ARG A 95 -24.10 2.48 9.30
C ARG A 95 -25.13 1.60 8.61
N GLN A 96 -25.15 1.62 7.30
CA GLN A 96 -26.02 0.76 6.49
C GLN A 96 -25.24 -0.48 6.07
N ILE A 97 -25.57 -1.65 6.62
CA ILE A 97 -24.96 -2.91 6.20
C ILE A 97 -25.35 -3.20 4.74
N LEU A 98 -24.35 -3.42 3.90
CA LEU A 98 -24.51 -3.72 2.47
C LEU A 98 -24.29 -5.21 2.20
N LYS A 99 -23.35 -5.83 2.91
CA LYS A 99 -23.01 -7.25 2.76
C LYS A 99 -22.32 -7.80 4.00
N GLU A 100 -22.64 -9.03 4.35
CA GLU A 100 -21.95 -9.83 5.36
C GLU A 100 -21.09 -10.89 4.67
N TYR A 101 -19.94 -11.21 5.25
CA TYR A 101 -18.99 -12.19 4.72
C TYR A 101 -18.70 -13.26 5.75
N THR A 102 -18.90 -14.51 5.35
CA THR A 102 -18.40 -15.67 6.07
C THR A 102 -17.16 -16.22 5.37
N ARG A 103 -16.08 -16.34 6.15
CA ARG A 103 -14.73 -16.76 5.76
C ARG A 103 -14.18 -16.02 4.53
N PRO A 104 -14.20 -14.67 4.50
CA PRO A 104 -13.70 -13.91 3.36
C PRO A 104 -12.21 -14.19 3.11
N ALA A 105 -11.83 -14.38 1.85
CA ALA A 105 -10.46 -14.62 1.43
C ALA A 105 -9.65 -13.31 1.29
N PHE A 106 -9.58 -12.49 2.34
CA PHE A 106 -8.95 -11.16 2.34
C PHE A 106 -7.41 -11.16 2.20
N THR A 107 -6.79 -12.35 2.12
CA THR A 107 -5.34 -12.53 1.92
C THR A 107 -4.98 -13.08 0.53
N THR A 108 -5.95 -13.25 -0.37
CA THR A 108 -5.71 -13.71 -1.74
C THR A 108 -6.05 -12.62 -2.74
N GLU A 109 -5.44 -12.66 -3.92
CA GLU A 109 -5.73 -11.74 -5.01
C GLU A 109 -7.21 -11.81 -5.42
N GLU A 110 -7.74 -13.03 -5.60
CA GLU A 110 -9.13 -13.26 -5.97
C GLU A 110 -10.11 -12.70 -4.92
N GLY A 111 -9.88 -12.98 -3.63
CA GLY A 111 -10.76 -12.51 -2.57
C GLY A 111 -10.71 -10.99 -2.38
N LEU A 112 -9.53 -10.38 -2.44
CA LEU A 112 -9.40 -8.92 -2.39
C LEU A 112 -10.05 -8.27 -3.61
N THR A 113 -9.87 -8.83 -4.80
CA THR A 113 -10.53 -8.36 -6.03
C THR A 113 -12.06 -8.45 -5.89
N GLY A 114 -12.58 -9.54 -5.34
CA GLY A 114 -14.00 -9.71 -5.04
C GLY A 114 -14.55 -8.63 -4.10
N ILE A 115 -13.84 -8.35 -3.00
CA ILE A 115 -14.23 -7.31 -2.03
C ILE A 115 -14.22 -5.91 -2.69
N LEU A 116 -13.20 -5.61 -3.51
CA LEU A 116 -13.14 -4.34 -4.23
C LEU A 116 -14.26 -4.22 -5.28
N ASN A 117 -14.65 -5.33 -5.92
CA ASN A 117 -15.76 -5.36 -6.86
C ASN A 117 -17.11 -5.18 -6.14
N ASP A 118 -17.30 -5.77 -4.96
CA ASP A 118 -18.45 -5.51 -4.11
C ASP A 118 -18.55 -4.01 -3.80
N MET A 119 -17.47 -3.39 -3.32
CA MET A 119 -17.41 -1.95 -3.06
C MET A 119 -17.80 -1.12 -4.29
N LYS A 120 -17.25 -1.42 -5.48
CA LYS A 120 -17.58 -0.72 -6.73
C LYS A 120 -19.04 -0.91 -7.14
N SER A 121 -19.60 -2.09 -6.93
CA SER A 121 -21.00 -2.39 -7.27
C SER A 121 -21.97 -1.62 -6.37
N PHE A 122 -21.66 -1.50 -5.08
CA PHE A 122 -22.49 -0.75 -4.15
C PHE A 122 -22.29 0.76 -4.26
N ALA A 123 -21.07 1.22 -4.56
CA ALA A 123 -20.68 2.63 -4.60
C ALA A 123 -19.74 2.97 -5.76
N SER A 124 -20.27 2.86 -6.98
CA SER A 124 -19.59 3.33 -8.19
C SER A 124 -19.31 4.83 -8.10
N ALA A 125 -18.10 5.23 -8.47
CA ALA A 125 -17.63 6.62 -8.52
C ALA A 125 -16.65 6.85 -9.67
N LYS A 126 -16.44 8.13 -10.02
CA LYS A 126 -15.40 8.52 -10.98
C LYS A 126 -13.99 8.32 -10.42
N THR A 127 -13.82 8.52 -9.11
CA THR A 127 -12.55 8.33 -8.40
C THR A 127 -12.71 7.47 -7.16
N TYR A 128 -11.66 6.73 -6.80
CA TYR A 128 -11.64 5.87 -5.62
C TYR A 128 -10.43 6.23 -4.76
N SER A 129 -10.61 6.14 -3.44
CA SER A 129 -9.54 6.27 -2.46
C SER A 129 -9.59 5.07 -1.52
N LEU A 130 -8.43 4.57 -1.11
CA LEU A 130 -8.30 3.40 -0.25
C LEU A 130 -7.53 3.77 1.01
N ILE A 131 -8.13 3.51 2.17
CA ILE A 131 -7.45 3.52 3.46
C ILE A 131 -7.34 2.07 3.92
N VAL A 132 -6.13 1.62 4.22
CA VAL A 132 -5.90 0.27 4.76
C VAL A 132 -5.48 0.38 6.22
N GLY A 133 -6.23 -0.27 7.11
CA GLY A 133 -5.89 -0.38 8.53
C GLY A 133 -5.51 -1.80 8.90
N CYS A 134 -4.23 -2.04 9.22
CA CYS A 134 -3.73 -3.31 9.73
C CYS A 134 -2.33 -3.15 10.33
N HIS A 135 -1.74 -4.24 10.82
CA HIS A 135 -0.30 -4.31 11.05
C HIS A 135 0.44 -4.14 9.71
N GLY A 136 1.42 -3.23 9.67
CA GLY A 136 2.24 -2.97 8.49
C GLY A 136 3.67 -3.49 8.66
N MET A 137 4.19 -4.17 7.64
CA MET A 137 5.58 -4.66 7.60
C MET A 137 6.31 -4.25 6.33
N GLY A 138 5.84 -3.19 5.66
CA GLY A 138 6.42 -2.68 4.43
C GLY A 138 6.40 -3.72 3.31
N TRP A 139 7.53 -3.85 2.60
CA TRP A 139 7.68 -4.74 1.45
C TRP A 139 8.02 -6.20 1.82
N LEU A 140 8.22 -6.51 3.11
CA LEU A 140 8.70 -7.82 3.55
C LEU A 140 7.71 -8.94 3.17
N PRO A 141 8.18 -10.07 2.61
CA PRO A 141 7.29 -11.13 2.15
C PRO A 141 6.67 -11.90 3.33
N VAL A 142 5.41 -12.29 3.18
CA VAL A 142 4.66 -13.06 4.19
C VAL A 142 5.37 -14.38 4.54
N ALA A 143 5.95 -15.07 3.56
CA ALA A 143 6.63 -16.35 3.77
C ALA A 143 7.82 -16.26 4.75
N GLN A 144 8.51 -15.12 4.79
CA GLN A 144 9.67 -14.92 5.67
C GLN A 144 9.28 -14.38 7.05
N SER A 145 8.05 -13.91 7.25
CA SER A 145 7.56 -13.42 8.56
C SER A 145 7.51 -14.52 9.64
N LYS A 146 7.59 -15.80 9.27
CA LYS A 146 7.74 -16.94 10.20
C LYS A 146 9.17 -17.11 10.74
N ALA A 147 10.16 -16.41 10.18
CA ALA A 147 11.51 -16.41 10.71
C ALA A 147 11.59 -15.43 11.89
N ARG A 148 11.34 -15.92 13.12
CA ARG A 148 11.83 -15.23 14.32
C ARG A 148 13.34 -15.14 14.20
N ALA A 149 13.89 -13.93 14.13
CA ALA A 149 15.33 -13.73 14.13
C ALA A 149 15.92 -14.31 15.42
N THR A 150 16.52 -15.50 15.33
CA THR A 150 17.34 -16.12 16.37
C THR A 150 18.81 -15.82 16.09
N THR A 151 19.17 -14.55 16.05
CA THR A 151 20.58 -14.14 15.99
C THR A 151 20.89 -13.25 17.17
N LYS A 152 21.96 -13.61 17.90
CA LYS A 152 22.54 -12.74 18.94
C LYS A 152 22.81 -11.38 18.28
N PRO A 153 22.28 -10.26 18.82
CA PRO A 153 22.53 -8.95 18.24
C PRO A 153 24.03 -8.66 18.29
N ARG A 154 24.63 -8.40 17.13
CA ARG A 154 25.90 -7.67 17.07
C ARG A 154 25.59 -6.19 17.31
N TYR A 155 26.36 -5.56 18.18
CA TYR A 155 26.15 -4.16 18.52
C TYR A 155 26.64 -3.24 17.39
N HIS A 156 26.04 -2.06 17.27
CA HIS A 156 26.33 -1.08 16.21
C HIS A 156 27.78 -0.57 16.19
N TRP A 157 28.55 -0.78 17.26
CA TRP A 157 29.98 -0.43 17.35
C TRP A 157 30.93 -1.53 16.82
N GLU A 158 30.41 -2.69 16.41
CA GLU A 158 31.20 -3.74 15.73
C GLU A 158 31.39 -3.47 14.22
N TYR A 159 30.75 -2.44 13.67
CA TYR A 159 30.95 -1.96 12.31
C TYR A 159 31.85 -0.72 12.32
N SER A 160 33.16 -0.96 12.35
CA SER A 160 34.14 0.12 12.19
C SER A 160 34.17 0.59 10.73
N HIS A 161 33.83 1.87 10.51
CA HIS A 161 34.08 2.72 9.31
C HIS A 161 32.96 2.94 8.28
N THR A 162 31.69 2.68 8.56
CA THR A 162 30.57 3.25 7.78
C THR A 162 29.93 4.42 8.53
N PRO A 163 29.60 5.56 7.86
CA PRO A 163 28.67 6.54 8.42
C PRO A 163 27.42 5.80 8.89
N SER A 164 26.98 6.03 10.13
CA SER A 164 25.81 5.36 10.69
C SER A 164 24.56 5.89 10.00
N ILE A 165 24.12 5.24 8.92
CA ILE A 165 22.88 5.58 8.20
C ILE A 165 21.71 5.58 9.19
N GLN A 166 20.87 6.62 9.14
CA GLN A 166 19.70 6.76 9.99
C GLN A 166 18.78 5.52 9.91
N ARG A 167 18.49 4.95 11.09
CA ARG A 167 17.51 3.86 11.24
C ARG A 167 16.09 4.39 11.33
N MET A 168 15.13 3.70 10.70
CA MET A 168 13.70 4.04 10.70
C MET A 168 12.83 2.89 11.27
N ASP A 169 13.43 2.04 12.10
CA ASP A 169 12.76 0.95 12.80
C ASP A 169 13.38 0.63 14.17
N GLY A 170 12.76 -0.30 14.91
CA GLY A 170 13.25 -0.82 16.19
C GLY A 170 14.04 -2.14 16.10
N TYR A 171 14.33 -2.66 14.93
CA TYR A 171 14.86 -4.03 14.73
C TYR A 171 16.39 -4.13 14.93
N SER A 172 16.91 -5.35 14.96
CA SER A 172 18.35 -5.62 15.00
C SER A 172 18.64 -6.94 14.29
N PRO A 173 19.40 -6.95 13.17
CA PRO A 173 19.89 -5.79 12.40
C PRO A 173 18.76 -4.87 11.91
N VAL A 174 19.06 -3.61 11.57
CA VAL A 174 18.08 -2.66 11.03
C VAL A 174 17.58 -3.15 9.67
N ILE A 175 16.28 -3.04 9.42
CA ILE A 175 15.61 -3.41 8.17
C ILE A 175 15.36 -2.17 7.31
N PHE A 176 14.81 -1.12 7.91
CA PHE A 176 14.38 0.11 7.26
C PHE A 176 15.32 1.24 7.66
N TYR A 177 16.04 1.76 6.67
CA TYR A 177 16.93 2.91 6.79
C TYR A 177 16.31 4.12 6.09
N ASP A 178 16.69 5.32 6.49
CA ASP A 178 16.35 6.54 5.74
C ASP A 178 16.96 6.48 4.35
N PHE A 179 16.14 6.69 3.31
CA PHE A 179 16.62 6.53 1.94
C PHE A 179 17.57 7.66 1.52
N GLY A 180 17.32 8.90 1.96
CA GLY A 180 18.16 10.03 1.59
C GLY A 180 19.54 9.93 2.22
N ASP A 181 19.58 9.53 3.49
CA ASP A 181 20.83 9.33 4.21
C ASP A 181 21.64 8.13 3.69
N TYR A 182 20.96 7.05 3.28
CA TYR A 182 21.61 5.94 2.57
C TYR A 182 22.28 6.40 1.28
N VAL A 183 21.60 7.18 0.43
CA VAL A 183 22.18 7.64 -0.83
C VAL A 183 23.33 8.62 -0.60
N ARG A 184 23.24 9.50 0.40
CA ARG A 184 24.35 10.36 0.81
C ARG A 184 25.60 9.55 1.19
N ALA A 185 25.43 8.49 1.97
CA ALA A 185 26.52 7.59 2.32
C ALA A 185 27.08 6.85 1.10
N LEU A 186 26.22 6.48 0.13
CA LEU A 186 26.60 5.79 -1.10
C LEU A 186 27.38 6.68 -2.08
N CYS A 187 26.93 7.92 -2.29
CA CYS A 187 27.57 8.87 -3.21
C CYS A 187 28.93 9.36 -2.69
N GLY A 188 29.16 9.34 -1.38
CA GLY A 188 30.43 9.77 -0.78
C GLY A 188 30.77 11.22 -1.13
N ASN A 189 31.78 11.41 -1.99
CA ASN A 189 32.23 12.75 -2.42
C ASN A 189 31.62 13.20 -3.76
N ASP A 190 30.75 12.42 -4.39
CA ASP A 190 30.07 12.79 -5.64
C ASP A 190 28.91 13.77 -5.36
N ALA A 191 29.26 15.04 -5.21
CA ALA A 191 28.31 16.11 -4.90
C ALA A 191 27.31 16.38 -6.03
N GLU A 192 27.71 16.15 -7.29
CA GLU A 192 26.84 16.37 -8.43
C GLU A 192 25.73 15.32 -8.47
N GLN A 193 26.09 14.04 -8.32
CA GLN A 193 25.12 12.94 -8.29
C GLN A 193 24.19 13.07 -7.08
N LEU A 194 24.72 13.43 -5.91
CA LEU A 194 23.90 13.65 -4.71
C LEU A 194 22.89 14.78 -4.92
N THR A 195 23.30 15.91 -5.49
CA THR A 195 22.41 17.06 -5.75
C THR A 195 21.30 16.71 -6.74
N GLN A 196 21.62 15.96 -7.79
CA GLN A 196 20.63 15.47 -8.75
C GLN A 196 19.61 14.55 -8.07
N PHE A 197 20.08 13.63 -7.22
CA PHE A 197 19.21 12.74 -6.46
C PHE A 197 18.30 13.50 -5.49
N GLU A 198 18.84 14.42 -4.68
CA GLU A 198 18.05 15.18 -3.70
C GLU A 198 16.97 16.03 -4.40
N THR A 199 17.28 16.62 -5.56
CA THR A 199 16.31 17.36 -6.38
C THR A 199 15.16 16.48 -6.89
N LEU A 200 15.45 15.24 -7.28
CA LEU A 200 14.42 14.29 -7.69
C LEU A 200 13.60 13.79 -6.49
N LEU A 201 14.25 13.56 -5.35
CA LEU A 201 13.57 13.07 -4.16
C LEU A 201 12.52 14.06 -3.63
N GLU A 202 12.79 15.37 -3.72
CA GLU A 202 11.80 16.41 -3.35
C GLU A 202 10.55 16.40 -4.25
N GLN A 203 10.67 15.94 -5.50
CA GLN A 203 9.51 15.76 -6.38
C GLN A 203 8.73 14.49 -6.07
N VAL A 204 9.42 13.44 -5.60
CA VAL A 204 8.81 12.15 -5.23
C VAL A 204 8.14 12.22 -3.86
N VAL A 205 8.72 12.95 -2.91
CA VAL A 205 8.22 13.12 -1.54
C VAL A 205 7.94 14.60 -1.26
N PRO A 206 6.86 15.16 -1.86
CA PRO A 206 6.57 16.59 -1.81
C PRO A 206 6.12 17.07 -0.42
N TYR A 207 5.62 16.16 0.42
CA TYR A 207 5.20 16.45 1.79
C TYR A 207 5.79 15.41 2.73
N LYS A 208 6.51 15.86 3.74
CA LYS A 208 7.11 15.04 4.78
C LYS A 208 7.25 15.86 6.06
N ALA A 209 7.01 15.23 7.21
CA ALA A 209 7.14 15.85 8.53
C ALA A 209 7.50 14.77 9.55
N HIS A 210 8.21 15.15 10.59
CA HIS A 210 8.56 14.24 11.68
C HIS A 210 8.68 14.99 13.01
N THR A 211 8.48 14.26 14.10
CA THR A 211 8.86 14.69 15.44
C THR A 211 10.37 14.50 15.65
N GLU A 212 10.93 15.06 16.73
CA GLU A 212 12.35 14.83 17.10
C GLU A 212 12.68 13.33 17.24
N LYS A 213 11.69 12.53 17.65
CA LYS A 213 11.83 11.08 17.90
C LYS A 213 10.63 10.33 17.33
N TYR A 214 10.82 9.08 16.92
CA TYR A 214 9.74 8.13 16.64
C TYR A 214 9.71 7.02 17.69
N PHE A 215 8.53 6.43 17.92
CA PHE A 215 8.37 5.32 18.85
C PHE A 215 8.44 3.97 18.14
N THR A 216 9.03 2.97 18.80
CA THR A 216 8.99 1.57 18.36
C THR A 216 8.57 0.67 19.52
N ALA A 217 7.75 -0.34 19.24
CA ALA A 217 7.33 -1.29 20.27
C ALA A 217 8.52 -2.10 20.85
N ALA A 218 9.57 -2.31 20.05
CA ALA A 218 10.73 -3.11 20.46
C ALA A 218 11.78 -2.34 21.28
N ARG A 219 11.90 -1.02 21.10
CA ARG A 219 12.98 -0.20 21.70
C ARG A 219 12.53 1.08 22.39
N GLY A 220 11.25 1.43 22.30
CA GLY A 220 10.76 2.74 22.75
C GLY A 220 11.16 3.86 21.78
N PRO A 221 11.30 5.10 22.28
CA PRO A 221 11.59 6.27 21.44
C PRO A 221 13.03 6.28 20.92
N LEU A 222 13.21 6.58 19.63
CA LEU A 222 14.49 6.70 18.94
C LEU A 222 14.60 8.05 18.21
N PRO A 223 15.78 8.68 18.15
CA PRO A 223 15.96 9.98 17.50
C PRO A 223 15.90 9.90 15.98
N ILE A 224 15.53 11.03 15.38
CA ILE A 224 15.59 11.27 13.93
C ILE A 224 16.57 12.41 13.68
N GLU A 225 17.76 12.09 13.18
CA GLU A 225 18.81 13.06 12.81
C GLU A 225 18.75 13.38 11.30
N HIS A 226 18.34 12.41 10.49
CA HIS A 226 18.11 12.55 9.06
C HIS A 226 16.72 12.04 8.70
N TYR A 227 16.02 12.73 7.79
CA TYR A 227 14.67 12.33 7.39
C TYR A 227 14.34 12.75 5.96
N SER A 228 14.28 11.76 5.07
CA SER A 228 13.91 11.94 3.67
C SER A 228 12.42 11.69 3.40
N GLY A 229 11.69 11.15 4.39
CA GLY A 229 10.27 10.81 4.28
C GLY A 229 9.98 9.44 3.66
N ILE A 230 11.00 8.70 3.21
CA ILE A 230 10.85 7.35 2.67
C ILE A 230 12.02 6.45 3.07
N THR A 231 11.77 5.15 3.23
CA THR A 231 12.76 4.19 3.70
C THR A 231 13.31 3.32 2.58
N THR A 232 14.52 2.80 2.76
CA THR A 232 15.11 1.73 1.96
C THR A 232 15.60 0.58 2.83
N SER A 233 15.69 -0.61 2.24
CA SER A 233 16.30 -1.79 2.88
C SER A 233 17.58 -2.24 2.18
N ALA A 234 18.10 -1.46 1.23
CA ALA A 234 19.31 -1.81 0.48
C ALA A 234 20.54 -2.18 1.34
N PRO A 235 20.87 -1.44 2.43
CA PRO A 235 22.01 -1.80 3.27
C PRO A 235 21.65 -2.80 4.39
N SER A 236 20.43 -3.35 4.39
CA SER A 236 19.98 -4.27 5.44
C SER A 236 20.69 -5.61 5.36
N THR A 237 21.19 -6.07 6.50
CA THR A 237 21.70 -7.43 6.71
C THR A 237 20.74 -8.29 7.51
N ASN A 238 19.53 -7.78 7.80
CA ASN A 238 18.52 -8.53 8.53
C ASN A 238 17.98 -9.66 7.64
N SER A 239 17.85 -10.87 8.20
CA SER A 239 17.36 -12.04 7.48
C SER A 239 15.95 -11.87 6.90
N LEU A 240 15.10 -11.04 7.52
CA LEU A 240 13.77 -10.73 7.01
C LEU A 240 13.81 -9.95 5.69
N ALA A 241 14.89 -9.21 5.43
CA ALA A 241 15.11 -8.45 4.21
C ALA A 241 15.92 -9.24 3.15
N SER A 242 16.14 -10.55 3.36
CA SER A 242 17.01 -11.35 2.48
C SER A 242 16.52 -11.44 1.03
N SER A 243 15.22 -11.25 0.78
CA SER A 243 14.64 -11.22 -0.57
C SER A 243 14.63 -9.83 -1.21
N TYR A 244 15.36 -8.83 -0.67
CA TYR A 244 15.37 -7.47 -1.22
C TYR A 244 15.77 -7.46 -2.70
N SER A 245 16.72 -8.31 -3.09
CA SER A 245 17.18 -8.46 -4.48
C SER A 245 16.12 -8.99 -5.46
N GLN A 246 15.00 -9.48 -4.94
CA GLN A 246 13.87 -9.98 -5.75
C GLN A 246 12.79 -8.93 -5.95
N THR A 247 12.90 -7.77 -5.30
CA THR A 247 11.92 -6.69 -5.45
C THR A 247 12.06 -6.03 -6.83
N SER A 248 10.95 -5.57 -7.41
CA SER A 248 10.98 -4.81 -8.67
C SER A 248 11.82 -3.54 -8.57
N TRP A 249 11.88 -2.92 -7.38
CA TRP A 249 12.76 -1.78 -7.12
C TRP A 249 14.23 -2.12 -7.29
N TYR A 250 14.69 -3.24 -6.71
CA TYR A 250 16.07 -3.69 -6.88
C TYR A 250 16.40 -3.95 -8.35
N LEU A 251 15.54 -4.70 -9.05
CA LEU A 251 15.72 -5.05 -10.46
C LEU A 251 15.77 -3.81 -11.39
N ALA A 252 15.17 -2.69 -10.98
CA ALA A 252 15.17 -1.45 -11.74
C ALA A 252 16.38 -0.53 -11.44
N THR A 253 17.18 -0.84 -10.41
CA THR A 253 18.19 0.08 -9.87
C THR A 253 19.60 -0.52 -9.74
N HIS A 254 19.80 -1.78 -10.13
CA HIS A 254 21.08 -2.52 -10.10
C HIS A 254 21.27 -3.27 -11.42
#